data_AF-A0A963QZM7-F1
#
_entry.id   AF-A0A963QZM7-F1
#
_cell.length_a   1.000
_cell.length_b   1.000
_cell.length_c   1.000
_cell.angle_alpha   90.00
_cell.angle_beta   90.00
_cell.angle_gamma   90.00
#
_symmetry.space_group_name_H-M   'P 1'
#
loop_
_entity.id
_entity.type
_entity.pdbx_description
1 polymer ?
#
loop_
_entity_poly.entity_id
_entity_poly.type
_entity_poly.pdbx_seq_one_letter_code
_entity_poly.pdbx_strand_id
1 'polypeptide(L)'
;MPFFAIGSSVLLGAAGLAVDLGRGELARADLQRAVDAAALATVASVVRSGDYLDDGSALDADTVALMKSIVRANLDRSWGDIEVAISHQVLPEDSGLRVHATASLPTTLMRVLGSESMTISASAAAAGGRPPMDIALVIDTSTSVGHDLPLLRRAGSDFVETLFGERDILPETHVSVVPFSRRVKIDRADWLAGPPSPEWTGCMNERPGDPLSYLDRVPSMAGFGAWEPHEDYWYDDFYYESGEQDPGFQCPPRAPLPLTNEKTRLLDYLDGIELEYGTCADIGLAWGVRTLSPDWKGLWGDPDTPSTLEQRGKAIVLMTDGQSAGGCTERHSGSTRTTEILLSYCSALKAEGWLLVTVAIDTPASVQDMLRACASPGAYFYEVVDWSRLPEIASGIAADVGGGKVRRIQ
;
A
#
# COMPACT_ATOMS: atom_id res chain seq x y z
N MET A 1 49.64 -59.31 -16.67
CA MET A 1 49.42 -57.94 -17.19
C MET A 1 47.95 -57.49 -17.33
N PRO A 2 46.91 -58.33 -17.50
CA PRO A 2 45.54 -57.82 -17.70
C PRO A 2 44.93 -57.14 -16.46
N PHE A 3 45.23 -57.62 -15.25
CA PHE A 3 44.73 -57.02 -14.00
C PHE A 3 45.26 -55.61 -13.72
N PHE A 4 46.50 -55.32 -14.12
CA PHE A 4 47.09 -53.99 -13.98
C PHE A 4 46.44 -52.98 -14.93
N ALA A 5 46.15 -53.40 -16.17
CA ALA A 5 45.45 -52.57 -17.14
C ALA A 5 44.03 -52.23 -16.66
N ILE A 6 43.28 -53.23 -16.19
CA ILE A 6 41.92 -53.03 -15.66
C ILE A 6 41.94 -52.12 -14.43
N GLY A 7 42.83 -52.36 -13.47
CA GLY A 7 42.94 -51.52 -12.26
C GLY A 7 43.32 -50.08 -12.57
N SER A 8 44.24 -49.86 -13.53
CA SER A 8 44.64 -48.52 -13.95
C SER A 8 43.51 -47.77 -14.66
N SER A 9 42.76 -48.45 -15.53
CA SER A 9 41.59 -47.85 -16.21
C SER A 9 40.50 -47.44 -15.22
N VAL A 10 40.23 -48.24 -14.18
CA VAL A 10 39.25 -47.92 -13.14
C VAL A 10 39.69 -46.70 -12.32
N LEU A 11 40.96 -46.63 -11.92
CA LEU A 11 41.49 -45.48 -11.18
C LEU A 11 41.47 -44.19 -12.01
N LEU A 12 41.84 -44.27 -13.30
CA LEU A 12 41.76 -43.14 -14.22
C LEU A 12 40.32 -42.69 -14.45
N GLY A 13 39.37 -43.62 -14.54
CA GLY A 13 37.95 -43.29 -14.65
C GLY A 13 37.39 -42.62 -13.40
N ALA A 14 37.77 -43.10 -12.21
CA ALA A 14 37.37 -42.50 -10.95
C ALA A 14 37.97 -41.08 -10.76
N ALA A 15 39.25 -40.91 -11.10
CA ALA A 15 39.89 -39.59 -11.09
C ALA A 15 39.25 -38.65 -12.12
N GLY A 16 38.90 -39.16 -13.30
CA GLY A 16 38.22 -38.42 -14.35
C GLY A 16 36.86 -37.91 -13.93
N LEU A 17 36.05 -38.79 -13.34
CA LEU A 17 34.75 -38.44 -12.77
C LEU A 17 34.89 -37.39 -11.67
N ALA A 18 35.86 -37.53 -10.76
CA ALA A 18 36.07 -36.57 -9.68
C ALA A 18 36.42 -35.17 -10.19
N VAL A 19 37.28 -35.07 -11.20
CA VAL A 19 37.65 -33.78 -11.83
C VAL A 19 36.47 -33.17 -12.56
N ASP A 20 35.74 -33.95 -13.37
CA ASP A 20 34.60 -33.45 -14.13
C ASP A 20 33.43 -33.04 -13.24
N LEU A 21 33.14 -33.79 -12.16
CA LEU A 21 32.16 -33.38 -11.15
C LEU A 21 32.58 -32.08 -10.44
N GLY A 22 33.85 -31.95 -10.05
CA GLY A 22 34.36 -30.73 -9.43
C GLY A 22 34.21 -29.50 -10.34
N ARG A 23 34.51 -29.66 -11.64
CA ARG A 23 34.27 -28.62 -12.65
C ARG A 23 32.78 -28.33 -12.82
N GLY A 24 31.95 -29.37 -12.85
CA GLY A 24 30.50 -29.26 -12.95
C GLY A 24 29.88 -28.46 -11.82
N GLU A 25 30.29 -28.70 -10.57
CA GLU A 25 29.77 -27.98 -9.41
C GLU A 25 30.22 -26.51 -9.37
N LEU A 26 31.46 -26.22 -9.77
CA LEU A 26 31.92 -24.83 -9.90
C LEU A 26 31.14 -24.09 -10.99
N ALA A 27 30.96 -24.70 -12.16
CA ALA A 27 30.17 -24.14 -13.25
C ALA A 27 28.69 -23.96 -12.86
N ARG A 28 28.12 -24.90 -12.09
CA ARG A 28 26.76 -24.79 -11.55
C ARG A 28 26.65 -23.62 -10.56
N ALA A 29 27.63 -23.41 -9.69
CA ALA A 29 27.64 -22.30 -8.74
C ALA A 29 27.75 -20.93 -9.43
N ASP A 30 28.50 -20.84 -10.53
CA ASP A 30 28.54 -19.63 -11.37
C ASP A 30 27.21 -19.41 -12.09
N LEU A 31 26.63 -20.47 -12.65
CA LEU A 31 25.30 -20.42 -13.27
C LEU A 31 24.23 -19.98 -12.26
N GLN A 32 24.31 -20.43 -11.01
CA GLN A 32 23.41 -20.02 -9.92
C GLN A 32 23.53 -18.52 -9.65
N ARG A 33 24.74 -18.00 -9.49
CA ARG A 33 24.97 -16.55 -9.30
C ARG A 33 24.43 -15.74 -10.47
N ALA A 34 24.58 -16.22 -11.70
CA ALA A 34 24.06 -15.57 -12.89
C ALA A 34 22.52 -15.52 -12.92
N VAL A 35 21.83 -16.62 -12.55
CA VAL A 35 20.35 -16.62 -12.49
C VAL A 35 19.81 -15.84 -11.30
N ASP A 36 20.50 -15.81 -10.16
CA ASP A 36 20.14 -14.98 -9.00
C ASP A 36 20.17 -13.49 -9.36
N ALA A 37 21.27 -13.05 -9.99
CA ALA A 37 21.41 -11.67 -10.46
C ALA A 37 20.35 -11.31 -11.51
N ALA A 38 20.06 -12.24 -12.44
CA ALA A 38 19.03 -12.04 -13.45
C ALA A 38 17.63 -11.94 -12.84
N ALA A 39 17.24 -12.86 -11.96
CA ALA A 39 15.93 -12.83 -11.31
C ALA A 39 15.70 -11.51 -10.55
N LEU A 40 16.66 -11.10 -9.71
CA LEU A 40 16.56 -9.88 -8.93
C LEU A 40 16.55 -8.62 -9.81
N ALA A 41 17.46 -8.52 -10.78
CA ALA A 41 17.57 -7.34 -11.62
C ALA A 41 16.38 -7.17 -12.58
N THR A 42 15.84 -8.28 -13.10
CA THR A 42 14.64 -8.27 -13.95
C THR A 42 13.41 -7.85 -13.16
N VAL A 43 13.21 -8.42 -11.96
CA VAL A 43 12.15 -7.97 -11.06
C VAL A 43 12.30 -6.49 -10.74
N ALA A 44 13.51 -6.05 -10.36
CA ALA A 44 13.76 -4.65 -10.04
C ALA A 44 13.55 -3.71 -11.24
N SER A 45 13.80 -4.16 -12.48
CA SER A 45 13.49 -3.34 -13.67
C SER A 45 11.99 -3.21 -13.91
N VAL A 46 11.23 -4.29 -13.72
CA VAL A 46 9.77 -4.30 -13.86
C VAL A 46 9.13 -3.37 -12.82
N VAL A 47 9.52 -3.53 -11.55
CA VAL A 47 9.05 -2.68 -10.46
C VAL A 47 9.42 -1.20 -10.68
N ARG A 48 10.66 -0.89 -11.10
CA ARG A 48 11.08 0.50 -11.39
C ARG A 48 10.31 1.13 -12.54
N SER A 49 9.80 0.33 -13.49
CA SER A 49 8.95 0.83 -14.57
C SER A 49 7.49 1.05 -14.14
N GLY A 50 7.14 0.79 -12.88
CA GLY A 50 5.77 0.85 -12.39
C GLY A 50 4.88 -0.25 -12.99
N ASP A 51 5.49 -1.38 -13.36
CA ASP A 51 4.79 -2.58 -13.81
C ASP A 51 4.97 -3.70 -12.77
N TYR A 52 4.07 -4.67 -12.78
CA TYR A 52 4.03 -5.73 -11.77
C TYR A 52 3.91 -7.09 -12.45
N LEU A 53 4.46 -8.11 -11.80
CA LEU A 53 4.38 -9.48 -12.24
C LEU A 53 3.06 -10.10 -11.76
N ASP A 54 1.96 -9.72 -12.43
CA ASP A 54 0.62 -10.25 -12.17
C ASP A 54 0.31 -11.51 -13.02
N ASP A 55 -0.67 -12.29 -12.57
CA ASP A 55 -1.11 -13.54 -13.20
C ASP A 55 -1.40 -13.37 -14.70
N GLY A 56 -0.85 -14.28 -15.51
CA GLY A 56 -1.05 -14.31 -16.96
C GLY A 56 -0.34 -13.23 -17.79
N SER A 57 0.37 -12.28 -17.17
CA SER A 57 1.14 -11.29 -17.93
C SER A 57 2.44 -11.90 -18.47
N ALA A 58 2.56 -11.97 -19.80
CA ALA A 58 3.83 -12.32 -20.42
C ALA A 58 4.80 -11.15 -20.21
N LEU A 59 6.04 -11.44 -19.79
CA LEU A 59 7.11 -10.44 -19.80
C LEU A 59 7.26 -9.88 -21.22
N ASP A 60 7.42 -8.57 -21.32
CA ASP A 60 7.69 -7.93 -22.60
C ASP A 60 9.03 -8.43 -23.19
N ALA A 61 9.13 -8.35 -24.51
CA ALA A 61 10.28 -8.90 -25.23
C ALA A 61 11.62 -8.25 -24.81
N ASP A 62 11.60 -6.97 -24.44
CA ASP A 62 12.80 -6.23 -24.04
C ASP A 62 13.25 -6.64 -22.64
N THR A 63 12.33 -6.84 -21.71
CA THR A 63 12.60 -7.39 -20.36
C THR A 63 13.12 -8.82 -20.44
N VAL A 64 12.56 -9.65 -21.31
CA VAL A 64 13.09 -11.01 -21.57
C VAL A 64 14.50 -10.94 -22.17
N ALA A 65 14.76 -10.01 -23.09
CA ALA A 65 16.09 -9.80 -23.66
C ALA A 65 17.09 -9.32 -22.61
N LEU A 66 16.69 -8.39 -21.74
CA LEU A 66 17.48 -7.90 -20.62
C LEU A 66 17.84 -9.04 -19.67
N MET A 67 16.85 -9.81 -19.20
CA MET A 67 17.05 -10.99 -18.34
C MET A 67 18.09 -11.95 -18.94
N LYS A 68 17.92 -12.30 -20.23
CA LYS A 68 18.85 -13.19 -20.94
C LYS A 68 20.26 -12.59 -21.06
N SER A 69 20.37 -11.28 -21.24
CA SER A 69 21.66 -10.61 -21.31
C SER A 69 22.38 -10.59 -19.95
N ILE A 70 21.64 -10.44 -18.84
CA ILE A 70 22.20 -10.46 -17.48
C ILE A 70 22.72 -11.86 -17.14
N VAL A 71 21.97 -12.92 -17.45
CA VAL A 71 22.47 -14.29 -17.26
C VAL A 71 23.78 -14.45 -18.02
N ARG A 72 23.81 -14.12 -19.33
CA ARG A 72 25.01 -14.29 -20.17
C ARG A 72 26.19 -13.44 -19.73
N ALA A 73 25.95 -12.24 -19.21
CA ALA A 73 26.99 -11.33 -18.74
C ALA A 73 27.65 -11.80 -17.43
N ASN A 74 26.93 -12.57 -16.61
CA ASN A 74 27.41 -13.08 -15.32
C ASN A 74 27.98 -14.51 -15.40
N LEU A 75 28.02 -15.12 -16.59
CA LEU A 75 28.69 -16.41 -16.79
C LEU A 75 30.20 -16.21 -16.94
N ASP A 76 30.97 -16.99 -16.18
CA ASP A 76 32.41 -17.07 -16.39
C ASP A 76 32.70 -17.75 -17.75
N ARG A 77 33.51 -17.09 -18.58
CA ARG A 77 33.93 -17.62 -19.89
C ARG A 77 35.01 -18.69 -19.78
N SER A 78 35.55 -18.93 -18.58
CA SER A 78 36.54 -19.98 -18.32
C SER A 78 36.02 -21.40 -18.61
N TRP A 79 34.69 -21.58 -18.64
CA TRP A 79 34.03 -22.84 -18.97
C TRP A 79 33.94 -23.11 -20.49
N GLY A 80 34.31 -22.13 -21.34
CA GLY A 80 34.22 -22.20 -22.80
C GLY A 80 32.93 -21.59 -23.37
N ASP A 81 32.76 -21.67 -24.69
CA ASP A 81 31.52 -21.27 -25.37
C ASP A 81 30.42 -22.31 -25.11
N ILE A 82 29.76 -22.20 -23.97
CA ILE A 82 28.68 -23.08 -23.58
C ILE A 82 27.35 -22.45 -23.98
N GLU A 83 26.53 -23.21 -24.71
CA GLU A 83 25.15 -22.81 -24.97
C GLU A 83 24.31 -22.94 -23.68
N VAL A 84 23.63 -21.85 -23.33
CA VAL A 84 22.74 -21.79 -22.16
C VAL A 84 21.32 -21.56 -22.63
N ALA A 85 20.46 -22.54 -22.36
CA ALA A 85 19.02 -22.44 -22.52
C ALA A 85 18.44 -21.71 -21.31
N ILE A 86 17.81 -20.55 -21.52
CA ILE A 86 17.24 -19.71 -20.47
C ILE A 86 15.73 -19.68 -20.64
N SER A 87 15.02 -20.01 -19.58
CA SER A 87 13.57 -19.94 -19.46
C SER A 87 13.17 -19.17 -18.21
N HIS A 88 11.92 -18.75 -18.16
CA HIS A 88 11.36 -18.03 -17.02
C HIS A 88 9.93 -18.45 -16.77
N GLN A 89 9.48 -18.24 -15.53
CA GLN A 89 8.11 -18.45 -15.10
C GLN A 89 7.74 -17.31 -14.17
N VAL A 90 6.67 -16.58 -14.49
CA VAL A 90 6.04 -15.65 -13.55
C VAL A 90 5.39 -16.48 -12.43
N LEU A 91 5.60 -16.08 -11.18
CA LEU A 91 5.07 -16.71 -9.97
C LEU A 91 3.93 -15.84 -9.44
N PRO A 92 2.65 -16.13 -9.74
CA PRO A 92 1.54 -15.22 -9.41
C PRO A 92 1.31 -15.05 -7.90
N GLU A 93 1.47 -16.14 -7.14
CA GLU A 93 1.22 -16.15 -5.68
C GLU A 93 2.22 -15.28 -4.91
N ASP A 94 3.49 -15.26 -5.33
CA ASP A 94 4.55 -14.42 -4.76
C ASP A 94 4.76 -13.12 -5.55
N SER A 95 3.95 -12.92 -6.61
CA SER A 95 4.11 -11.91 -7.65
C SER A 95 5.58 -11.75 -8.08
N GLY A 96 6.24 -12.89 -8.30
CA GLY A 96 7.68 -13.00 -8.51
C GLY A 96 8.05 -13.50 -9.90
N LEU A 97 9.35 -13.57 -10.14
CA LEU A 97 9.91 -14.19 -11.33
C LEU A 97 10.84 -15.32 -10.93
N ARG A 98 10.60 -16.51 -11.49
CA ARG A 98 11.58 -17.60 -11.50
C ARG A 98 12.35 -17.60 -12.80
N VAL A 99 13.66 -17.59 -12.71
CA VAL A 99 14.58 -17.78 -13.84
C VAL A 99 15.18 -19.17 -13.74
N HIS A 100 15.21 -19.88 -14.86
CA HIS A 100 15.84 -21.20 -14.97
C HIS A 100 16.81 -21.23 -16.14
N ALA A 101 18.03 -21.69 -15.87
CA ALA A 101 19.05 -21.83 -16.89
C ALA A 101 19.63 -23.24 -16.89
N THR A 102 19.81 -23.80 -18.08
CA THR A 102 20.38 -25.13 -18.31
C THR A 102 21.52 -25.00 -19.31
N ALA A 103 22.65 -25.63 -19.01
CA ALA A 103 23.87 -25.56 -19.82
C ALA A 103 24.49 -26.95 -20.00
N SER A 104 25.13 -27.19 -21.14
CA SER A 104 25.82 -28.44 -21.47
C SER A 104 27.34 -28.23 -21.39
N LEU A 105 27.96 -28.68 -20.29
CA LEU A 105 29.38 -28.53 -20.03
C LEU A 105 30.16 -29.69 -20.66
N PRO A 106 31.17 -29.45 -21.51
CA PRO A 106 32.03 -30.52 -22.01
C PRO A 106 32.89 -31.14 -20.91
N THR A 107 32.90 -32.47 -20.86
CA THR A 107 33.76 -33.22 -19.93
C THR A 107 35.21 -33.23 -20.44
N THR A 108 36.18 -33.26 -19.53
CA THR A 108 37.61 -33.38 -19.88
C THR A 108 38.04 -34.83 -19.91
N LEU A 109 37.88 -35.54 -18.79
CA LEU A 109 38.41 -36.89 -18.62
C LEU A 109 37.35 -37.95 -18.88
N MET A 110 36.10 -37.69 -18.52
CA MET A 110 34.97 -38.59 -18.83
C MET A 110 34.69 -38.74 -20.32
N ARG A 111 35.17 -37.81 -21.16
CA ARG A 111 35.10 -37.94 -22.62
C ARG A 111 35.81 -39.20 -23.13
N VAL A 112 36.89 -39.60 -22.48
CA VAL A 112 37.63 -40.84 -22.80
C VAL A 112 36.78 -42.10 -22.54
N LEU A 113 35.81 -41.99 -21.64
CA LEU A 113 34.87 -43.05 -21.28
C LEU A 113 33.54 -42.96 -22.06
N GLY A 114 33.45 -42.09 -23.08
CA GLY A 114 32.29 -41.96 -23.95
C GLY A 114 31.21 -40.99 -23.47
N SER A 115 31.41 -40.27 -22.36
CA SER A 115 30.50 -39.21 -21.90
C SER A 115 31.06 -37.86 -22.29
N GLU A 116 30.61 -37.28 -23.41
CA GLU A 116 31.21 -36.06 -23.98
C GLU A 116 30.81 -34.76 -23.29
N SER A 117 29.65 -34.75 -22.61
CA SER A 117 29.16 -33.59 -21.87
C SER A 117 28.41 -34.00 -20.61
N MET A 118 28.20 -33.02 -19.73
CA MET A 118 27.35 -33.11 -18.56
C MET A 118 26.41 -31.91 -18.53
N THR A 119 25.14 -32.15 -18.19
CA THR A 119 24.15 -31.08 -18.06
C THR A 119 24.18 -30.51 -16.65
N ILE A 120 24.28 -29.19 -16.54
CA ILE A 120 24.11 -28.44 -15.31
C ILE A 120 22.89 -27.53 -15.42
N SER A 121 22.22 -27.30 -14.29
CA SER A 121 21.09 -26.39 -14.23
C SER A 121 21.07 -25.62 -12.92
N ALA A 122 20.52 -24.42 -13.00
CA ALA A 122 20.33 -23.53 -11.86
C ALA A 122 18.95 -22.86 -11.95
N SER A 123 18.40 -22.49 -10.80
CA SER A 123 17.15 -21.73 -10.75
C SER A 123 17.16 -20.77 -9.58
N ALA A 124 16.63 -19.58 -9.81
CA ALA A 124 16.45 -18.55 -8.80
C ALA A 124 15.06 -17.96 -8.92
N ALA A 125 14.48 -17.57 -7.78
CA ALA A 125 13.24 -16.82 -7.73
C ALA A 125 13.47 -15.50 -7.01
N ALA A 126 12.88 -14.42 -7.53
CA ALA A 126 12.85 -13.13 -6.88
C ALA A 126 11.38 -12.67 -6.77
N ALA A 127 10.98 -12.21 -5.60
CA ALA A 127 9.66 -11.62 -5.39
C ALA A 127 9.64 -10.21 -5.96
N GLY A 128 8.66 -9.91 -6.81
CA GLY A 128 8.44 -8.61 -7.45
C GLY A 128 7.06 -8.05 -7.18
N GLY A 129 6.42 -8.54 -6.13
CA GLY A 129 5.02 -8.30 -5.88
C GLY A 129 4.67 -6.91 -5.45
N ARG A 130 3.39 -6.61 -5.65
CA ARG A 130 2.75 -5.52 -4.92
C ARG A 130 3.03 -5.79 -3.45
N PRO A 131 3.76 -4.91 -2.73
CA PRO A 131 3.86 -5.08 -1.29
C PRO A 131 2.43 -5.17 -0.75
N PRO A 132 2.14 -6.02 0.25
CA PRO A 132 0.87 -5.96 0.92
C PRO A 132 0.58 -4.49 1.30
N MET A 133 -0.67 -4.03 1.14
CA MET A 133 -1.03 -2.64 1.34
C MET A 133 -2.21 -2.53 2.30
N ASP A 134 -2.10 -1.65 3.29
CA ASP A 134 -3.25 -1.20 4.07
C ASP A 134 -3.60 0.23 3.64
N ILE A 135 -4.86 0.44 3.25
CA ILE A 135 -5.34 1.68 2.66
C ILE A 135 -6.43 2.28 3.55
N ALA A 136 -6.36 3.58 3.85
CA ALA A 136 -7.44 4.31 4.48
C ALA A 136 -8.06 5.28 3.48
N LEU A 137 -9.33 5.05 3.17
CA LEU A 137 -10.15 5.98 2.40
C LEU A 137 -10.83 6.94 3.37
N VAL A 138 -10.31 8.16 3.45
CA VAL A 138 -10.74 9.21 4.38
C VAL A 138 -11.64 10.18 3.62
N ILE A 139 -12.94 10.18 3.93
CA ILE A 139 -13.97 10.86 3.16
C ILE A 139 -14.59 11.97 3.98
N ASP A 140 -14.52 13.19 3.44
CA ASP A 140 -15.23 14.33 3.97
C ASP A 140 -16.74 14.16 3.77
N THR A 141 -17.47 14.22 4.88
CA THR A 141 -18.93 14.13 4.90
C THR A 141 -19.57 15.45 5.32
N SER A 142 -18.81 16.54 5.32
CA SER A 142 -19.30 17.84 5.75
C SER A 142 -20.42 18.39 4.86
N THR A 143 -21.28 19.25 5.39
CA THR A 143 -22.34 19.89 4.60
C THR A 143 -21.81 20.76 3.46
N SER A 144 -20.54 21.18 3.48
CA SER A 144 -19.94 21.94 2.38
C SER A 144 -19.77 21.09 1.11
N VAL A 145 -19.53 19.78 1.25
CA VAL A 145 -19.58 18.81 0.14
C VAL A 145 -21.01 18.38 -0.21
N GLY A 146 -22.04 19.10 0.26
CA GLY A 146 -23.44 18.69 0.20
C GLY A 146 -23.95 18.27 -1.18
N HIS A 147 -23.65 19.08 -2.20
CA HIS A 147 -24.01 18.80 -3.58
C HIS A 147 -23.17 17.68 -4.21
N ASP A 148 -21.96 17.47 -3.70
CA ASP A 148 -20.94 16.59 -4.25
C ASP A 148 -20.87 15.24 -3.54
N LEU A 149 -21.57 15.05 -2.42
CA LEU A 149 -21.52 13.79 -1.65
C LEU A 149 -21.88 12.55 -2.48
N PRO A 150 -22.92 12.54 -3.33
CA PRO A 150 -23.19 11.39 -4.20
C PRO A 150 -22.01 11.07 -5.14
N LEU A 151 -21.28 12.10 -5.58
CA LEU A 151 -20.13 11.96 -6.45
C LEU A 151 -18.89 11.50 -5.68
N LEU A 152 -18.71 11.95 -4.44
CA LEU A 152 -17.72 11.44 -3.48
C LEU A 152 -17.91 9.95 -3.20
N ARG A 153 -19.13 9.53 -2.89
CA ARG A 153 -19.47 8.11 -2.68
C ARG A 153 -19.17 7.30 -3.92
N ARG A 154 -19.52 7.83 -5.10
CA ARG A 154 -19.20 7.19 -6.38
C ARG A 154 -17.70 7.11 -6.62
N ALA A 155 -16.93 8.17 -6.35
CA ALA A 155 -15.47 8.17 -6.51
C ALA A 155 -14.81 7.13 -5.59
N GLY A 156 -15.26 7.02 -4.34
CA GLY A 156 -14.84 5.96 -3.43
C GLY A 156 -15.20 4.57 -3.94
N SER A 157 -16.41 4.41 -4.51
CA SER A 157 -16.88 3.13 -5.05
C SER A 157 -16.09 2.72 -6.30
N ASP A 158 -15.88 3.65 -7.23
CA ASP A 158 -15.07 3.44 -8.44
C ASP A 158 -13.61 3.11 -8.08
N PHE A 159 -13.07 3.71 -7.01
CA PHE A 159 -11.75 3.37 -6.48
C PHE A 159 -11.72 1.92 -5.99
N VAL A 160 -12.70 1.51 -5.17
CA VAL A 160 -12.83 0.13 -4.69
C VAL A 160 -13.02 -0.83 -5.86
N GLU A 161 -13.89 -0.52 -6.82
CA GLU A 161 -14.10 -1.34 -8.01
C GLU A 161 -12.82 -1.52 -8.82
N THR A 162 -12.05 -0.44 -9.00
CA THR A 162 -10.79 -0.50 -9.77
C THR A 162 -9.70 -1.26 -9.02
N LEU A 163 -9.57 -1.03 -7.71
CA LEU A 163 -8.59 -1.70 -6.87
C LEU A 163 -8.82 -3.23 -6.85
N PHE A 164 -10.08 -3.64 -6.70
CA PHE A 164 -10.46 -5.05 -6.64
C PHE A 164 -10.51 -5.72 -8.03
N GLY A 165 -10.89 -4.97 -9.06
CA GLY A 165 -11.19 -5.50 -10.39
C GLY A 165 -12.37 -6.48 -10.31
N GLU A 166 -12.20 -7.67 -10.91
CA GLU A 166 -13.19 -8.75 -10.88
C GLU A 166 -13.20 -9.57 -9.58
N ARG A 167 -12.31 -9.27 -8.62
CA ARG A 167 -12.19 -10.02 -7.36
C ARG A 167 -13.16 -9.51 -6.31
N ASP A 168 -13.71 -10.42 -5.52
CA ASP A 168 -14.52 -10.06 -4.33
C ASP A 168 -13.65 -9.88 -3.08
N ILE A 169 -12.47 -10.51 -3.03
CA ILE A 169 -11.54 -10.47 -1.90
C ILE A 169 -10.12 -10.19 -2.39
N LEU A 170 -9.39 -9.31 -1.69
CA LEU A 170 -7.95 -9.09 -1.92
C LEU A 170 -7.12 -9.81 -0.84
N PRO A 171 -6.20 -10.73 -1.20
CA PRO A 171 -5.44 -11.48 -0.19
C PRO A 171 -4.49 -10.58 0.62
N GLU A 172 -3.80 -9.67 -0.06
CA GLU A 172 -2.70 -8.89 0.52
C GLU A 172 -3.04 -7.40 0.74
N THR A 173 -4.25 -6.97 0.36
CA THR A 173 -4.67 -5.57 0.44
C THR A 173 -5.92 -5.42 1.29
N HIS A 174 -5.86 -4.54 2.29
CA HIS A 174 -7.03 -4.21 3.11
C HIS A 174 -7.33 -2.72 2.98
N VAL A 175 -8.61 -2.38 3.04
CA VAL A 175 -9.09 -1.01 2.95
C VAL A 175 -9.96 -0.73 4.17
N SER A 176 -9.74 0.42 4.79
CA SER A 176 -10.61 1.02 5.81
C SER A 176 -11.29 2.25 5.24
N VAL A 177 -12.48 2.59 5.74
CA VAL A 177 -13.21 3.80 5.32
C VAL A 177 -13.49 4.65 6.54
N VAL A 178 -13.05 5.91 6.51
CA VAL A 178 -13.15 6.86 7.61
C VAL A 178 -13.96 8.07 7.15
N PRO A 179 -15.28 8.11 7.42
CA PRO A 179 -16.05 9.33 7.23
C PRO A 179 -15.70 10.34 8.33
N PHE A 180 -15.55 11.61 7.97
CA PHE A 180 -15.28 12.68 8.94
C PHE A 180 -16.07 13.94 8.61
N SER A 181 -16.44 14.68 9.65
CA SER A 181 -16.94 16.06 9.55
C SER A 181 -16.12 16.94 10.49
N ARG A 182 -16.72 17.56 11.51
CA ARG A 182 -15.93 18.13 12.61
C ARG A 182 -15.36 17.05 13.53
N ARG A 183 -15.99 15.88 13.56
CA ARG A 183 -15.65 14.75 14.45
C ARG A 183 -15.69 13.44 13.69
N VAL A 184 -15.44 12.35 14.43
CA VAL A 184 -15.59 10.97 13.97
C VAL A 184 -16.36 10.20 15.04
N LYS A 185 -17.31 9.39 14.61
CA LYS A 185 -18.08 8.49 15.49
C LYS A 185 -17.29 7.24 15.82
N ILE A 186 -17.37 6.77 17.05
CA ILE A 186 -16.75 5.56 17.53
C ILE A 186 -17.69 4.86 18.52
N ASP A 187 -18.03 3.61 18.23
CA ASP A 187 -18.94 2.80 19.06
C ASP A 187 -18.17 2.07 20.20
N ARG A 188 -17.25 2.76 20.87
CA ARG A 188 -16.32 2.21 21.88
C ARG A 188 -16.10 3.17 23.06
N ALA A 189 -16.99 3.08 24.05
CA ALA A 189 -16.87 3.88 25.28
C ALA A 189 -15.58 3.58 26.07
N ASP A 190 -15.02 2.37 25.93
CA ASP A 190 -13.76 1.97 26.57
C ASP A 190 -12.52 2.71 26.02
N TRP A 191 -12.67 3.51 24.96
CA TRP A 191 -11.59 4.34 24.42
C TRP A 191 -11.55 5.76 25.01
N LEU A 192 -12.52 6.11 25.84
CA LEU A 192 -12.62 7.41 26.47
C LEU A 192 -11.70 7.53 27.68
N ALA A 193 -11.24 8.75 27.97
CA ALA A 193 -10.43 9.05 29.16
C ALA A 193 -11.25 9.00 30.48
N GLY A 194 -12.58 8.96 30.38
CA GLY A 194 -13.51 8.86 31.48
C GLY A 194 -14.88 8.32 31.02
N PRO A 195 -15.80 8.04 31.94
CA PRO A 195 -17.14 7.59 31.58
C PRO A 195 -17.88 8.68 30.78
N PRO A 196 -18.51 8.35 29.65
CA PRO A 196 -19.34 9.32 28.92
C PRO A 196 -20.66 9.57 29.66
N SER A 197 -21.32 10.69 29.37
CA SER A 197 -22.72 10.89 29.76
C SER A 197 -23.65 9.82 29.16
N PRO A 198 -24.82 9.59 29.77
CA PRO A 198 -25.84 8.68 29.22
C PRO A 198 -26.35 9.07 27.82
N GLU A 199 -26.12 10.32 27.41
CA GLU A 199 -26.59 10.88 26.13
C GLU A 199 -25.52 10.79 25.03
N TRP A 200 -24.32 10.30 25.33
CA TRP A 200 -23.24 10.15 24.36
C TRP A 200 -23.61 9.19 23.23
N THR A 201 -23.56 9.69 22.00
CA THR A 201 -23.97 8.98 20.78
C THR A 201 -22.80 8.28 20.05
N GLY A 202 -21.61 8.27 20.67
CA GLY A 202 -20.38 7.72 20.08
C GLY A 202 -19.42 8.79 19.54
N CYS A 203 -19.74 10.07 19.69
CA CYS A 203 -18.96 11.15 19.09
C CYS A 203 -17.73 11.52 19.89
N MET A 204 -16.57 11.47 19.24
CA MET A 204 -15.29 11.73 19.89
C MET A 204 -14.85 13.18 19.67
N ASN A 205 -14.35 13.82 20.73
CA ASN A 205 -13.46 14.96 20.59
C ASN A 205 -12.04 14.50 20.30
N GLU A 206 -11.20 15.43 19.88
CA GLU A 206 -9.76 15.22 19.89
C GLU A 206 -9.24 14.88 21.29
N ARG A 207 -8.01 14.35 21.36
CA ARG A 207 -7.38 14.13 22.66
C ARG A 207 -7.03 15.47 23.30
N PRO A 208 -7.27 15.66 24.60
CA PRO A 208 -6.87 16.88 25.28
C PRO A 208 -5.33 17.00 25.31
N GLY A 209 -4.80 18.05 24.66
CA GLY A 209 -3.38 18.45 24.69
C GLY A 209 -2.63 18.23 23.38
N ASP A 210 -1.88 19.25 22.95
CA ASP A 210 -0.92 19.20 21.83
C ASP A 210 0.39 18.51 22.30
N PRO A 211 0.91 17.46 21.63
CA PRO A 211 0.56 16.91 20.31
C PRO A 211 -0.43 15.72 20.29
N LEU A 212 -1.04 15.37 21.42
CA LEU A 212 -1.82 14.13 21.55
C LEU A 212 -3.02 14.05 20.59
N SER A 213 -3.61 15.19 20.18
CA SER A 213 -4.73 15.24 19.23
C SER A 213 -4.51 14.45 17.94
N TYR A 214 -3.28 14.43 17.44
CA TYR A 214 -2.90 13.86 16.14
C TYR A 214 -1.92 12.68 16.24
N LEU A 215 -1.48 12.32 17.45
CA LEU A 215 -0.72 11.09 17.64
C LEU A 215 -1.62 9.85 17.53
N ASP A 216 -1.03 8.77 17.05
CA ASP A 216 -1.62 7.44 16.94
C ASP A 216 -1.40 6.59 18.21
N ARG A 217 -1.16 7.20 19.38
CA ARG A 217 -1.13 6.44 20.63
C ARG A 217 -2.44 5.65 20.80
N VAL A 218 -2.39 4.46 21.39
CA VAL A 218 -3.62 3.70 21.67
C VAL A 218 -4.42 4.28 22.85
N PRO A 219 -5.74 4.02 22.94
CA PRO A 219 -6.60 4.52 24.02
C PRO A 219 -6.12 4.17 25.43
N SER A 220 -5.48 3.00 25.61
CA SER A 220 -4.93 2.58 26.92
C SER A 220 -3.78 3.45 27.41
N MET A 221 -3.11 4.18 26.52
CA MET A 221 -2.06 5.16 26.88
C MET A 221 -2.61 6.58 27.02
N ALA A 222 -3.59 6.94 26.19
CA ALA A 222 -4.24 8.25 26.20
C ALA A 222 -5.68 8.10 25.68
N GLY A 223 -6.66 8.22 26.57
CA GLY A 223 -8.07 8.17 26.19
C GLY A 223 -8.51 9.41 25.41
N PHE A 224 -9.62 9.29 24.68
CA PHE A 224 -10.26 10.41 23.96
C PHE A 224 -11.26 11.16 24.86
N GLY A 225 -11.54 12.41 24.51
CA GLY A 225 -12.67 13.15 25.09
C GLY A 225 -13.99 12.68 24.48
N ALA A 226 -15.02 12.51 25.30
CA ALA A 226 -16.38 12.35 24.80
C ALA A 226 -16.90 13.73 24.35
N TRP A 227 -17.50 13.83 23.17
CA TRP A 227 -18.23 15.03 22.78
C TRP A 227 -19.54 15.08 23.54
N GLU A 228 -19.79 16.23 24.16
CA GLU A 228 -21.03 16.56 24.87
C GLU A 228 -21.38 18.03 24.54
N PRO A 229 -22.66 18.35 24.29
CA PRO A 229 -23.08 19.74 24.08
C PRO A 229 -22.77 20.59 25.32
N HIS A 230 -22.10 21.75 25.17
CA HIS A 230 -21.77 22.63 26.31
C HIS A 230 -21.98 24.11 25.99
N GLU A 231 -22.51 24.89 26.95
CA GLU A 231 -22.94 26.30 26.81
C GLU A 231 -21.81 27.30 26.46
N ASP A 232 -20.54 26.92 26.53
CA ASP A 232 -19.40 27.86 26.53
C ASP A 232 -18.77 28.09 25.13
N TYR A 233 -19.30 27.49 24.06
CA TYR A 233 -18.76 27.67 22.72
C TYR A 233 -19.49 28.80 21.97
N TRP A 234 -18.75 29.82 21.54
CA TRP A 234 -19.26 30.96 20.77
C TRP A 234 -19.97 30.59 19.44
N TYR A 235 -19.75 29.37 18.94
CA TYR A 235 -20.45 28.80 17.79
C TYR A 235 -21.75 28.08 18.20
N ASP A 236 -21.81 27.56 19.43
CA ASP A 236 -22.99 26.93 20.04
C ASP A 236 -24.01 27.96 20.53
N ASP A 237 -23.64 29.24 20.72
CA ASP A 237 -24.58 30.30 21.15
C ASP A 237 -25.77 30.46 20.16
N PHE A 238 -25.54 30.23 18.86
CA PHE A 238 -26.61 30.23 17.84
C PHE A 238 -27.53 28.99 17.90
N TYR A 239 -27.07 27.89 18.51
CA TYR A 239 -27.77 26.61 18.61
C TYR A 239 -28.40 26.39 19.99
N TYR A 240 -27.81 26.93 21.06
CA TYR A 240 -28.47 27.00 22.37
C TYR A 240 -29.73 27.87 22.31
N GLU A 241 -29.74 28.90 21.46
CA GLU A 241 -30.95 29.70 21.20
C GLU A 241 -32.05 28.93 20.44
N SER A 242 -31.73 27.85 19.71
CA SER A 242 -32.72 27.01 19.01
C SER A 242 -33.33 25.90 19.88
N GLY A 243 -32.70 25.58 21.02
CA GLY A 243 -33.18 24.58 21.98
C GLY A 243 -32.94 23.11 21.58
N GLU A 244 -32.17 22.86 20.52
CA GLU A 244 -31.80 21.51 20.07
C GLU A 244 -30.43 21.12 20.62
N GLN A 245 -30.41 20.39 21.74
CA GLN A 245 -29.22 19.69 22.23
C GLN A 245 -29.10 18.37 21.47
N ASP A 246 -28.29 18.33 20.40
CA ASP A 246 -27.96 17.10 19.69
C ASP A 246 -26.56 16.60 20.07
N PRO A 247 -26.43 15.54 20.90
CA PRO A 247 -25.15 14.94 21.23
C PRO A 247 -24.40 14.35 20.01
N GLY A 248 -25.08 14.17 18.88
CA GLY A 248 -24.52 13.76 17.59
C GLY A 248 -24.07 14.92 16.68
N PHE A 249 -24.22 16.18 17.11
CA PHE A 249 -23.92 17.32 16.24
C PHE A 249 -22.48 17.33 15.72
N GLN A 250 -22.33 17.56 14.41
CA GLN A 250 -21.05 17.60 13.69
C GLN A 250 -20.24 16.30 13.82
N CYS A 251 -20.92 15.16 13.92
CA CYS A 251 -20.31 13.85 14.03
C CYS A 251 -20.99 12.87 13.08
N PRO A 252 -20.27 12.28 12.12
CA PRO A 252 -20.91 11.47 11.10
C PRO A 252 -21.69 10.29 11.75
N PRO A 253 -22.86 9.90 11.21
CA PRO A 253 -23.73 8.93 11.86
C PRO A 253 -23.14 7.50 11.89
N ARG A 254 -22.03 7.26 11.18
CA ARG A 254 -21.37 5.96 11.05
C ARG A 254 -19.95 6.02 11.59
N ALA A 255 -19.59 5.05 12.41
CA ALA A 255 -18.21 4.83 12.82
C ALA A 255 -17.37 4.31 11.64
N PRO A 256 -16.04 4.56 11.62
CA PRO A 256 -15.15 4.04 10.59
C PRO A 256 -15.34 2.55 10.33
N LEU A 257 -15.30 2.17 9.06
CA LEU A 257 -15.18 0.78 8.66
C LEU A 257 -13.72 0.34 8.90
N PRO A 258 -13.46 -0.64 9.79
CA PRO A 258 -12.13 -1.22 9.96
C PRO A 258 -11.55 -1.78 8.67
N LEU A 259 -10.24 -2.04 8.68
CA LEU A 259 -9.57 -2.73 7.59
C LEU A 259 -10.32 -4.02 7.23
N THR A 260 -10.72 -4.10 5.97
CA THR A 260 -11.35 -5.28 5.38
C THR A 260 -10.78 -5.48 3.99
N ASN A 261 -10.74 -6.72 3.55
CA ASN A 261 -10.35 -7.07 2.19
C ASN A 261 -11.54 -7.53 1.35
N GLU A 262 -12.78 -7.28 1.80
CA GLU A 262 -14.01 -7.66 1.11
C GLU A 262 -14.61 -6.48 0.32
N LYS A 263 -14.79 -6.67 -0.99
CA LYS A 263 -15.29 -5.65 -1.92
C LYS A 263 -16.68 -5.15 -1.53
N THR A 264 -17.63 -6.09 -1.36
CA THR A 264 -19.04 -5.76 -1.08
C THR A 264 -19.19 -4.96 0.21
N ARG A 265 -18.43 -5.31 1.26
CA ARG A 265 -18.47 -4.60 2.54
C ARG A 265 -18.03 -3.14 2.42
N LEU A 266 -17.04 -2.86 1.55
CA LEU A 266 -16.59 -1.50 1.26
C LEU A 266 -17.65 -0.72 0.47
N LEU A 267 -18.20 -1.32 -0.59
CA LEU A 267 -19.22 -0.68 -1.43
C LEU A 267 -20.50 -0.37 -0.64
N ASP A 268 -20.99 -1.32 0.16
CA ASP A 268 -22.17 -1.15 1.01
C ASP A 268 -21.97 -0.04 2.06
N TYR A 269 -20.75 0.09 2.58
CA TYR A 269 -20.43 1.15 3.53
C TYR A 269 -20.41 2.52 2.84
N LEU A 270 -19.80 2.62 1.66
CA LEU A 270 -19.70 3.85 0.88
C LEU A 270 -21.07 4.38 0.44
N ASP A 271 -21.97 3.50 0.01
CA ASP A 271 -23.34 3.87 -0.38
C ASP A 271 -24.11 4.52 0.79
N GLY A 272 -23.86 4.03 2.01
CA GLY A 272 -24.53 4.45 3.23
C GLY A 272 -23.91 5.62 3.99
N ILE A 273 -22.84 6.26 3.48
CA ILE A 273 -22.28 7.50 4.07
C ILE A 273 -23.36 8.60 4.06
N GLU A 274 -23.36 9.55 4.98
CA GLU A 274 -24.39 10.62 5.08
C GLU A 274 -23.72 11.96 5.36
N LEU A 275 -24.40 13.08 5.02
CA LEU A 275 -23.88 14.42 5.30
C LEU A 275 -23.96 14.75 6.79
N GLU A 276 -23.02 15.56 7.26
CA GLU A 276 -22.96 16.06 8.63
C GLU A 276 -22.36 17.47 8.67
N TYR A 277 -22.66 18.28 9.67
CA TYR A 277 -22.17 19.65 9.76
C TYR A 277 -20.67 19.75 10.12
N GLY A 278 -19.98 20.77 9.59
CA GLY A 278 -18.58 21.11 9.91
C GLY A 278 -17.52 20.23 9.24
N THR A 279 -16.30 20.75 9.12
CA THR A 279 -15.22 20.12 8.33
C THR A 279 -13.85 20.22 8.99
N CYS A 280 -13.24 19.07 9.32
CA CYS A 280 -11.94 18.97 10.00
C CYS A 280 -11.05 17.89 9.38
N ALA A 281 -10.36 18.26 8.31
CA ALA A 281 -9.50 17.35 7.55
C ALA A 281 -8.33 16.79 8.38
N ASP A 282 -7.83 17.53 9.37
CA ASP A 282 -6.81 17.08 10.31
C ASP A 282 -7.30 15.93 11.19
N ILE A 283 -8.53 16.02 11.70
CA ILE A 283 -9.18 14.94 12.46
C ILE A 283 -9.42 13.72 11.58
N GLY A 284 -9.93 13.92 10.36
CA GLY A 284 -10.11 12.85 9.38
C GLY A 284 -8.80 12.10 9.09
N LEU A 285 -7.72 12.84 8.81
CA LEU A 285 -6.40 12.27 8.57
C LEU A 285 -5.89 11.48 9.79
N ALA A 286 -6.04 12.02 11.00
CA ALA A 286 -5.61 11.33 12.23
C ALA A 286 -6.36 10.02 12.46
N TRP A 287 -7.66 9.97 12.17
CA TRP A 287 -8.41 8.73 12.23
C TRP A 287 -8.04 7.74 11.13
N GLY A 288 -7.75 8.21 9.92
CA GLY A 288 -7.16 7.38 8.85
C GLY A 288 -5.83 6.75 9.26
N VAL A 289 -4.97 7.47 9.97
CA VAL A 289 -3.72 6.90 10.49
C VAL A 289 -3.98 5.82 11.55
N ARG A 290 -4.95 6.04 12.44
CA ARG A 290 -5.30 5.07 13.50
C ARG A 290 -5.88 3.77 12.96
N THR A 291 -6.53 3.79 11.79
CA THR A 291 -6.99 2.55 11.14
C THR A 291 -5.87 1.77 10.46
N LEU A 292 -4.69 2.36 10.25
CA LEU A 292 -3.53 1.72 9.62
C LEU A 292 -2.34 1.50 10.56
N SER A 293 -2.36 2.11 11.75
CA SER A 293 -1.23 2.06 12.69
C SER A 293 -1.09 0.65 13.31
N PRO A 294 0.10 0.03 13.23
CA PRO A 294 0.40 -1.24 13.90
C PRO A 294 0.15 -1.22 15.41
N ASP A 295 0.30 -0.06 16.05
CA ASP A 295 0.05 0.11 17.48
C ASP A 295 -1.43 -0.19 17.82
N TRP A 296 -2.34 0.00 16.85
CA TRP A 296 -3.78 -0.23 17.00
C TRP A 296 -4.23 -1.66 16.70
N LYS A 297 -3.29 -2.59 16.49
CA LYS A 297 -3.61 -3.99 16.20
C LYS A 297 -4.58 -4.57 17.24
N GLY A 298 -5.66 -5.17 16.75
CA GLY A 298 -6.68 -5.81 17.59
C GLY A 298 -7.71 -4.88 18.22
N LEU A 299 -7.58 -3.56 18.05
CA LEU A 299 -8.54 -2.62 18.63
C LEU A 299 -9.81 -2.50 17.78
N TRP A 300 -9.71 -2.72 16.46
CA TRP A 300 -10.81 -2.53 15.50
C TRP A 300 -11.73 -3.75 15.32
N GLY A 301 -11.69 -4.71 16.26
CA GLY A 301 -12.56 -5.89 16.30
C GLY A 301 -11.94 -7.14 15.67
N ASP A 302 -11.01 -6.97 14.73
CA ASP A 302 -10.18 -8.06 14.20
C ASP A 302 -8.82 -8.07 14.92
N PRO A 303 -8.43 -9.19 15.57
CA PRO A 303 -7.17 -9.30 16.31
C PRO A 303 -5.93 -9.19 15.41
N ASP A 304 -6.05 -9.42 14.10
CA ASP A 304 -4.92 -9.49 13.18
C ASP A 304 -4.67 -8.19 12.41
N THR A 305 -5.60 -7.24 12.45
CA THR A 305 -5.48 -5.93 11.79
C THR A 305 -5.44 -4.74 12.78
N PRO A 306 -4.69 -3.66 12.45
CA PRO A 306 -3.73 -3.54 11.35
C PRO A 306 -2.53 -4.47 11.52
N SER A 307 -1.86 -4.82 10.42
CA SER A 307 -0.72 -5.73 10.47
C SER A 307 0.50 -5.06 11.11
N THR A 308 1.28 -5.82 11.88
CA THR A 308 2.57 -5.37 12.44
C THR A 308 3.76 -5.66 11.52
N LEU A 309 3.51 -6.16 10.30
CA LEU A 309 4.56 -6.42 9.33
C LEU A 309 5.12 -5.09 8.79
N GLU A 310 6.38 -4.78 9.11
CA GLU A 310 7.05 -3.53 8.68
C GLU A 310 7.12 -3.36 7.16
N GLN A 311 7.03 -4.45 6.40
CA GLN A 311 7.11 -4.45 4.93
C GLN A 311 5.76 -4.13 4.27
N ARG A 312 4.67 -4.01 5.05
CA ARG A 312 3.35 -3.66 4.55
C ARG A 312 3.28 -2.16 4.28
N GLY A 313 3.03 -1.78 3.04
CA GLY A 313 2.88 -0.39 2.67
C GLY A 313 1.58 0.19 3.22
N LYS A 314 1.58 1.51 3.44
CA LYS A 314 0.44 2.24 3.99
C LYS A 314 0.09 3.40 3.07
N ALA A 315 -1.19 3.52 2.74
CA ALA A 315 -1.68 4.61 1.91
C ALA A 315 -2.92 5.25 2.52
N ILE A 316 -2.99 6.57 2.46
CA ILE A 316 -4.18 7.34 2.83
C ILE A 316 -4.67 8.09 1.61
N VAL A 317 -5.95 7.92 1.29
CA VAL A 317 -6.65 8.68 0.27
C VAL A 317 -7.58 9.66 0.97
N LEU A 318 -7.18 10.93 1.06
CA LEU A 318 -7.96 12.00 1.68
C LEU A 318 -8.78 12.72 0.61
N MET A 319 -10.11 12.65 0.71
CA MET A 319 -11.05 13.31 -0.20
C MET A 319 -11.80 14.42 0.53
N THR A 320 -11.69 15.67 0.08
CA THR A 320 -12.28 16.83 0.77
C THR A 320 -12.42 18.04 -0.16
N ASP A 321 -13.39 18.92 0.15
CA ASP A 321 -13.47 20.26 -0.45
C ASP A 321 -12.60 21.31 0.32
N GLY A 322 -11.94 20.87 1.39
CA GLY A 322 -11.06 21.65 2.25
C GLY A 322 -11.67 22.94 2.80
N GLN A 323 -13.00 23.05 2.85
CA GLN A 323 -13.68 24.15 3.51
C GLN A 323 -13.62 23.98 5.02
N SER A 324 -12.46 24.25 5.63
CA SER A 324 -12.35 24.28 7.08
C SER A 324 -13.15 25.48 7.63
N ALA A 325 -14.40 25.25 8.02
CA ALA A 325 -15.20 26.22 8.76
C ALA A 325 -14.65 26.40 10.18
N GLY A 326 -13.51 27.11 10.31
CA GLY A 326 -12.88 27.45 11.59
C GLY A 326 -12.18 26.26 12.28
N GLY A 327 -10.97 26.50 12.77
CA GLY A 327 -10.10 25.48 13.36
C GLY A 327 -10.78 24.51 14.31
N CYS A 328 -10.40 23.25 14.20
CA CYS A 328 -11.12 22.11 14.77
C CYS A 328 -10.67 21.71 16.17
N THR A 329 -9.56 22.27 16.62
CA THR A 329 -9.11 22.02 17.98
C THR A 329 -9.94 22.81 18.98
N GLU A 330 -10.15 22.26 20.17
CA GLU A 330 -10.79 22.92 21.32
C GLU A 330 -10.05 24.21 21.75
N ARG A 331 -8.85 24.48 21.20
CA ARG A 331 -7.97 25.60 21.59
C ARG A 331 -7.45 26.51 20.48
N HIS A 332 -7.71 26.23 19.20
CA HIS A 332 -7.16 27.01 18.09
C HIS A 332 -8.27 27.53 17.17
N SER A 333 -8.89 28.61 17.60
CA SER A 333 -9.69 29.47 16.74
C SER A 333 -8.75 30.21 15.78
N GLY A 334 -8.60 29.70 14.55
CA GLY A 334 -7.86 30.37 13.48
C GLY A 334 -7.48 29.43 12.32
N SER A 335 -7.84 29.81 11.09
CA SER A 335 -7.59 29.02 9.88
C SER A 335 -6.10 28.75 9.62
N THR A 336 -5.20 29.68 10.00
CA THR A 336 -3.76 29.57 9.72
C THR A 336 -3.07 28.44 10.50
N ARG A 337 -3.46 28.19 11.75
CA ARG A 337 -2.83 27.16 12.60
C ARG A 337 -3.30 25.74 12.25
N THR A 338 -4.50 25.59 11.68
CA THR A 338 -5.06 24.30 11.27
C THR A 338 -4.35 23.76 10.02
N THR A 339 -4.07 24.64 9.05
CA THR A 339 -3.27 24.29 7.87
C THR A 339 -1.83 23.87 8.23
N GLU A 340 -1.19 24.59 9.15
CA GLU A 340 0.16 24.25 9.62
C GLU A 340 0.20 22.86 10.28
N ILE A 341 -0.78 22.54 11.13
CA ILE A 341 -0.88 21.22 11.79
C ILE A 341 -1.08 20.13 10.76
N LEU A 342 -2.04 20.27 9.85
CA LEU A 342 -2.29 19.30 8.79
C LEU A 342 -1.02 19.03 7.97
N LEU A 343 -0.35 20.09 7.49
CA LEU A 343 0.86 19.96 6.67
C LEU A 343 2.05 19.37 7.46
N SER A 344 2.17 19.68 8.75
CA SER A 344 3.18 19.07 9.62
C SER A 344 2.96 17.56 9.75
N TYR A 345 1.70 17.14 9.86
CA TYR A 345 1.35 15.75 9.99
C TYR A 345 1.55 14.99 8.68
N CYS A 346 1.13 15.57 7.55
CA CYS A 346 1.42 15.01 6.23
C CYS A 346 2.93 14.85 6.00
N SER A 347 3.74 15.82 6.47
CA SER A 347 5.20 15.75 6.35
C SER A 347 5.80 14.61 7.18
N ALA A 348 5.30 14.37 8.40
CA ALA A 348 5.73 13.26 9.24
C ALA A 348 5.40 11.89 8.61
N LEU A 349 4.16 11.71 8.13
CA LEU A 349 3.73 10.47 7.48
C LEU A 349 4.56 10.15 6.23
N LYS A 350 4.85 11.16 5.40
CA LYS A 350 5.71 11.01 4.22
C LYS A 350 7.14 10.63 4.60
N ALA A 351 7.67 11.16 5.70
CA ALA A 351 9.00 10.81 6.19
C ALA A 351 9.08 9.35 6.67
N GLU A 352 7.96 8.79 7.14
CA GLU A 352 7.82 7.37 7.48
C GLU A 352 7.54 6.47 6.26
N GLY A 353 7.42 7.04 5.06
CA GLY A 353 7.19 6.28 3.82
C GLY A 353 5.72 5.96 3.53
N TRP A 354 4.77 6.59 4.24
CA TRP A 354 3.35 6.45 3.92
C TRP A 354 3.02 7.21 2.63
N LEU A 355 2.16 6.61 1.82
CA LEU A 355 1.66 7.26 0.61
C LEU A 355 0.45 8.13 0.95
N LEU A 356 0.52 9.42 0.66
CA LEU A 356 -0.60 10.35 0.83
C LEU A 356 -1.13 10.75 -0.54
N VAL A 357 -2.38 10.37 -0.81
CA VAL A 357 -3.14 10.81 -1.97
C VAL A 357 -4.21 11.78 -1.51
N THR A 358 -4.29 12.96 -2.14
CA THR A 358 -5.31 13.95 -1.81
C THR A 358 -6.18 14.23 -3.03
N VAL A 359 -7.49 14.24 -2.84
CA VAL A 359 -8.49 14.55 -3.84
C VAL A 359 -9.22 15.81 -3.42
N ALA A 360 -8.99 16.89 -4.17
CA ALA A 360 -9.60 18.19 -3.96
C ALA A 360 -10.88 18.31 -4.79
N ILE A 361 -11.99 18.69 -4.15
CA ILE A 361 -13.33 18.73 -4.75
C ILE A 361 -13.88 20.14 -4.72
N ASP A 362 -14.14 20.73 -5.91
CA ASP A 362 -14.67 22.10 -6.05
C ASP A 362 -14.03 23.14 -5.11
N THR A 363 -12.69 23.08 -4.99
CA THR A 363 -11.93 23.84 -4.00
C THR A 363 -11.29 25.09 -4.60
N PRO A 364 -11.18 26.20 -3.82
CA PRO A 364 -10.40 27.36 -4.24
C PRO A 364 -8.90 27.04 -4.30
N ALA A 365 -8.16 27.78 -5.12
CA ALA A 365 -6.73 27.53 -5.38
C ALA A 365 -5.86 27.43 -4.10
N SER A 366 -6.15 28.22 -3.06
CA SER A 366 -5.41 28.16 -1.79
C SER A 366 -5.56 26.81 -1.07
N VAL A 367 -6.73 26.18 -1.18
CA VAL A 367 -7.00 24.86 -0.60
C VAL A 367 -6.35 23.77 -1.45
N GLN A 368 -6.39 23.92 -2.79
CA GLN A 368 -5.67 23.03 -3.69
C GLN A 368 -4.16 23.03 -3.41
N ASP A 369 -3.57 24.20 -3.17
CA ASP A 369 -2.14 24.31 -2.84
C ASP A 369 -1.81 23.62 -1.52
N MET A 370 -2.68 23.75 -0.52
CA MET A 370 -2.55 23.04 0.76
C MET A 370 -2.64 21.52 0.57
N LEU A 371 -3.66 21.02 -0.12
CA LEU A 371 -3.84 19.58 -0.36
C LEU A 371 -2.68 19.01 -1.20
N ARG A 372 -2.23 19.75 -2.22
CA ARG A 372 -1.06 19.39 -3.03
C ARG A 372 0.23 19.34 -2.20
N ALA A 373 0.40 20.23 -1.23
CA ALA A 373 1.54 20.18 -0.32
C ALA A 373 1.45 19.01 0.69
N CYS A 374 0.24 18.59 1.06
CA CYS A 374 0.02 17.40 1.90
C CYS A 374 0.34 16.11 1.13
N ALA A 375 -0.09 15.98 -0.13
CA ALA A 375 0.14 14.80 -0.97
C ALA A 375 1.62 14.39 -1.08
N SER A 376 1.86 13.11 -1.34
CA SER A 376 3.18 12.58 -1.66
C SER A 376 3.72 13.18 -2.96
N PRO A 377 5.05 13.32 -3.11
CA PRO A 377 5.63 13.83 -4.36
C PRO A 377 5.25 12.96 -5.56
N GLY A 378 4.90 13.57 -6.69
CA GLY A 378 4.44 12.85 -7.89
C GLY A 378 3.02 13.25 -8.29
N ALA A 379 2.28 12.31 -8.86
CA ALA A 379 0.91 12.51 -9.34
C ALA A 379 -0.17 12.21 -8.28
N TYR A 380 0.16 12.30 -6.99
CA TYR A 380 -0.73 11.92 -5.87
C TYR A 380 -1.68 13.05 -5.41
N PHE A 381 -1.77 14.13 -6.18
CA PHE A 381 -2.76 15.18 -6.00
C PHE A 381 -3.73 15.16 -7.18
N TYR A 382 -5.02 15.04 -6.88
CA TYR A 382 -6.09 15.00 -7.86
C TYR A 382 -7.05 16.16 -7.62
N GLU A 383 -7.41 16.85 -8.69
CA GLU A 383 -8.40 17.92 -8.67
C GLU A 383 -9.64 17.46 -9.43
N VAL A 384 -10.78 17.50 -8.76
CA VAL A 384 -12.08 17.21 -9.35
C VAL A 384 -12.79 18.53 -9.64
N VAL A 385 -12.49 19.07 -10.82
CA VAL A 385 -13.22 20.21 -11.43
C VAL A 385 -14.27 19.77 -12.44
N ASP A 386 -14.08 18.59 -13.02
CA ASP A 386 -15.03 17.96 -13.92
C ASP A 386 -15.29 16.52 -13.46
N TRP A 387 -16.50 16.31 -12.96
CA TRP A 387 -16.97 15.05 -12.44
C TRP A 387 -17.05 13.92 -13.46
N SER A 388 -17.01 14.24 -14.77
CA SER A 388 -16.91 13.22 -15.83
C SER A 388 -15.59 12.44 -15.80
N ARG A 389 -14.55 13.00 -15.16
CA ARG A 389 -13.21 12.41 -15.06
C ARG A 389 -13.01 11.57 -13.80
N LEU A 390 -14.03 11.44 -12.94
CA LEU A 390 -13.95 10.62 -11.73
C LEU A 390 -13.44 9.19 -11.98
N PRO A 391 -13.86 8.47 -13.03
CA PRO A 391 -13.33 7.12 -13.28
C PRO A 391 -11.82 7.12 -13.59
N GLU A 392 -11.32 8.16 -14.27
CA GLU A 392 -9.89 8.31 -14.55
C GLU A 392 -9.11 8.60 -13.26
N ILE A 393 -9.66 9.45 -12.38
CA ILE A 393 -9.07 9.79 -11.09
C ILE A 393 -9.07 8.56 -10.18
N ALA A 394 -10.18 7.84 -10.05
CA ALA A 394 -10.27 6.60 -9.30
C ALA A 394 -9.28 5.55 -9.83
N SER A 395 -9.14 5.43 -11.16
CA SER A 395 -8.14 4.57 -11.78
C SER A 395 -6.71 5.03 -11.49
N GLY A 396 -6.46 6.34 -11.52
CA GLY A 396 -5.18 6.95 -11.17
C GLY A 396 -4.81 6.69 -9.71
N ILE A 397 -5.73 6.89 -8.77
CA ILE A 397 -5.53 6.61 -7.33
C ILE A 397 -5.31 5.11 -7.11
N ALA A 398 -6.12 4.24 -7.71
CA ALA A 398 -5.95 2.79 -7.60
C ALA A 398 -4.65 2.31 -8.23
N ALA A 399 -4.19 2.97 -9.30
CA ALA A 399 -2.88 2.76 -9.88
C ALA A 399 -1.76 3.24 -8.94
N ASP A 400 -1.82 4.47 -8.47
CA ASP A 400 -0.84 5.09 -7.57
C ASP A 400 -0.70 4.36 -6.23
N VAL A 401 -1.82 3.91 -5.65
CA VAL A 401 -1.87 3.18 -4.37
C VAL A 401 -1.66 1.68 -4.56
N GLY A 402 -2.17 1.12 -5.66
CA GLY A 402 -2.08 -0.31 -5.98
C GLY A 402 -0.89 -0.68 -6.88
N GLY A 403 -0.02 0.27 -7.20
CA GLY A 403 1.13 0.12 -8.11
C GLY A 403 0.83 0.21 -9.61
N GLY A 404 -0.42 0.34 -10.06
CA GLY A 404 -0.72 0.52 -11.49
C GLY A 404 0.01 1.70 -12.16
N LYS A 405 0.31 1.53 -13.45
CA LYS A 405 0.96 2.48 -14.34
C LYS A 405 0.45 3.93 -14.23
N VAL A 406 1.37 4.86 -13.94
CA VAL A 406 1.18 6.29 -14.17
C VAL A 406 1.07 6.55 -15.69
N ARG A 407 -0.15 6.83 -16.18
CA ARG A 407 -0.34 7.43 -17.51
C ARG A 407 -0.02 8.93 -17.44
N ARG A 408 0.79 9.40 -18.40
CA ARG A 408 0.79 10.82 -18.79
C ARG A 408 -0.60 11.16 -19.34
N ILE A 409 -1.36 11.91 -18.58
CA ILE A 409 -2.46 12.70 -19.13
C ILE A 409 -1.81 13.95 -19.71
N GLN A 410 -1.82 14.07 -21.04
CA GLN A 410 -1.61 15.36 -21.70
C GLN A 410 -2.91 16.14 -21.70
#